data_AF-A0A178YNN4-F1
#
_entry.id   AF-A0A178YNN4-F1
#
_cell.length_a   1.000
_cell.length_b   1.000
_cell.length_c   1.000
_cell.angle_alpha   90.00
_cell.angle_beta   90.00
_cell.angle_gamma   90.00
#
_symmetry.space_group_name_H-M   'P 1'
#
loop_
_entity.id
_entity.type
_entity.pdbx_description
1 polymer ?
#
loop_
_entity_poly.entity_id
_entity_poly.type
_entity_poly.pdbx_seq_one_letter_code
_entity_poly.pdbx_strand_id
1 'polypeptide(L)' 'MSIDNYYQAATQVVRISTDIVTGCKHCGERIDGEQHFAEAINHYIDAHEYKLLHVGAETTRSSEGDLWHSTVAILGK' A
#
# COMPACT_ATOMS: atom_id res chain seq x y z
N MET A 1 -6.62 15.38 -27.13
CA MET A 1 -5.71 15.28 -25.98
C MET A 1 -5.90 13.88 -25.42
N SER A 2 -5.06 12.93 -25.85
CA SER A 2 -5.11 11.55 -25.32
C SER A 2 -4.50 11.61 -23.92
N ILE A 3 -5.28 11.23 -22.90
CA ILE A 3 -4.69 10.95 -21.59
C ILE A 3 -4.06 9.58 -21.76
N ASP A 4 -2.81 9.58 -22.22
CA ASP A 4 -2.03 8.36 -22.26
C ASP A 4 -1.96 7.83 -20.83
N ASN A 5 -2.45 6.61 -20.66
CA ASN A 5 -2.60 5.91 -19.39
C ASN A 5 -1.25 5.88 -18.67
N TYR A 6 -1.01 6.84 -17.77
CA TYR A 6 0.28 7.10 -17.11
C TYR A 6 0.78 5.88 -16.30
N TYR A 7 -0.15 4.98 -15.97
CA TYR A 7 0.13 3.66 -15.43
C TYR A 7 0.22 2.66 -16.59
N GLN A 8 1.32 2.66 -17.36
CA GLN A 8 1.66 1.45 -18.11
C GLN A 8 1.50 0.26 -17.16
N ALA A 9 0.65 -0.69 -17.56
CA ALA A 9 -0.03 -1.63 -16.66
C ALA A 9 0.92 -2.16 -15.57
N ALA A 10 0.79 -1.65 -14.34
CA ALA A 10 1.52 -2.18 -13.20
C ALA A 10 1.15 -3.67 -13.12
N THR A 11 2.14 -4.52 -13.39
CA THR A 11 1.98 -5.97 -13.40
C THR A 11 1.76 -6.51 -11.99
N GLN A 12 2.20 -5.76 -10.99
CA GLN A 12 2.01 -6.06 -9.58
C GLN A 12 1.60 -4.80 -8.81
N VAL A 13 0.56 -4.93 -7.98
CA VAL A 13 0.09 -3.88 -7.07
C VAL A 13 0.11 -4.40 -5.64
N VAL A 14 0.55 -3.54 -4.72
CA VAL A 14 0.53 -3.78 -3.28
C VAL A 14 -0.22 -2.64 -2.57
N ARG A 15 -1.02 -3.02 -1.59
CA ARG A 15 -1.74 -2.11 -0.69
C ARG A 15 -1.13 -2.28 0.70
N ILE A 16 -0.61 -1.20 1.25
CA ILE A 16 -0.12 -1.13 2.63
C ILE A 16 -1.08 -0.20 3.37
N SER A 17 -1.46 -0.58 4.59
CA SER A 17 -2.49 0.14 5.35
C SER A 17 -2.14 0.20 6.81
N THR A 18 -2.47 1.30 7.48
CA THR A 18 -2.14 1.53 8.91
C THR A 18 -2.96 0.69 9.89
N ASP A 19 -3.71 -0.28 9.41
CA ASP A 19 -4.57 -1.16 10.18
C ASP A 19 -4.30 -2.65 9.93
N ILE A 20 -3.29 -2.97 9.12
CA ILE A 20 -2.96 -4.35 8.77
C ILE A 20 -1.45 -4.57 8.85
N VAL A 21 -1.09 -5.69 9.45
CA VAL A 21 0.25 -6.29 9.36
C VAL A 21 0.21 -7.45 8.37
N THR A 22 1.09 -7.44 7.37
CA THR A 22 1.22 -8.53 6.40
C THR A 22 2.68 -8.99 6.26
N GLY A 23 2.92 -10.00 5.42
CA GLY A 23 4.26 -10.33 4.91
C GLY A 23 4.52 -9.67 3.56
N CYS A 24 5.79 -9.40 3.27
CA CYS A 24 6.24 -8.95 1.96
C CYS A 24 6.00 -10.05 0.93
N LYS A 25 5.49 -9.67 -0.24
CA LYS A 25 5.19 -10.60 -1.34
C LYS A 25 6.44 -11.24 -1.96
N HIS A 26 7.64 -10.74 -1.67
CA HIS A 26 8.88 -11.09 -2.37
C HIS A 26 9.95 -11.75 -1.48
N CYS A 27 10.10 -11.32 -0.23
CA CYS A 27 11.22 -11.76 0.63
C CYS A 27 10.81 -12.24 2.03
N GLY A 28 9.51 -12.28 2.35
CA GLY A 28 9.02 -12.74 3.66
C GLY A 28 9.22 -11.75 4.81
N GLU A 29 9.77 -10.56 4.55
CA GLU A 29 9.90 -9.49 5.54
C GLU A 29 8.52 -9.07 6.07
N ARG A 30 8.44 -8.76 7.38
CA ARG A 30 7.20 -8.30 7.99
C ARG A 30 6.91 -6.87 7.53
N ILE A 31 5.73 -6.66 6.97
CA ILE A 31 5.20 -5.36 6.55
C ILE A 31 4.24 -4.91 7.63
N ASP A 32 4.72 -4.07 8.54
CA ASP A 32 3.94 -3.55 9.66
C ASP A 32 3.41 -2.15 9.32
N GLY A 33 2.26 -2.10 8.65
CA GLY A 33 1.65 -0.82 8.28
C GLY A 33 1.15 -0.03 9.49
N GLU A 34 0.78 -0.71 10.57
CA GLU A 34 0.23 -0.11 11.79
C GLU A 34 1.26 0.72 12.55
N GLN A 35 2.47 0.18 12.75
CA GLN A 35 3.51 0.85 13.55
C GLN A 35 4.63 1.46 12.69
N HIS A 36 4.87 0.92 11.49
CA HIS A 36 6.03 1.24 10.66
C HIS A 36 5.63 1.51 9.21
N PHE A 37 4.59 2.33 9.01
CA PHE A 37 3.99 2.59 7.70
C PHE A 37 4.99 3.10 6.65
N ALA A 38 5.86 4.04 7.03
CA ALA A 38 6.84 4.62 6.11
C ALA A 38 7.92 3.61 5.74
N GLU A 39 8.43 2.87 6.71
CA GLU A 39 9.42 1.81 6.51
C GLU A 39 8.85 0.68 5.65
N ALA A 40 7.59 0.31 5.86
CA ALA A 40 6.87 -0.65 5.03
C ALA A 40 6.78 -0.20 3.56
N ILE A 41 6.48 1.07 3.30
CA ILE A 41 6.47 1.65 1.94
C ILE A 41 7.88 1.63 1.35
N ASN A 42 8.87 2.12 2.10
CA ASN A 42 10.25 2.22 1.65
C ASN A 42 10.85 0.84 1.36
N HIS A 43 10.50 -0.20 2.12
CA HIS A 43 10.91 -1.57 1.84
C HIS A 43 10.52 -1.99 0.41
N TYR A 44 9.29 -1.73 -0.02
CA TYR A 44 8.86 -2.05 -1.39
C TYR A 44 9.56 -1.20 -2.45
N ILE A 45 9.82 0.08 -2.17
CA ILE A 45 10.49 0.99 -3.10
C ILE A 45 11.96 0.57 -3.26
N ASP A 46 12.68 0.42 -2.16
CA ASP A 46 14.14 0.26 -2.15
C ASP A 46 14.55 -1.19 -2.45
N ALA A 47 13.87 -2.17 -1.87
CA ALA A 47 14.26 -3.58 -2.02
C ALA A 47 13.64 -4.25 -3.26
N HIS A 48 12.48 -3.77 -3.74
CA HIS A 48 11.71 -4.42 -4.81
C HIS A 48 11.39 -3.50 -6.00
N GLU A 49 11.90 -2.27 -6.00
CA GLU A 49 11.78 -1.29 -7.10
C GLU A 49 10.33 -0.88 -7.42
N TYR A 50 9.45 -0.88 -6.42
CA TYR A 50 8.10 -0.37 -6.58
C TYR A 50 8.08 1.15 -6.66
N LYS A 51 7.03 1.70 -7.26
CA LYS A 51 6.75 3.14 -7.27
C LYS A 51 5.49 3.42 -6.47
N LEU A 52 5.52 4.48 -5.66
CA LEU A 52 4.34 4.97 -4.97
C LEU A 52 3.36 5.58 -5.98
N LEU A 53 2.16 5.01 -6.07
CA LEU A 53 1.12 5.46 -7.00
C LEU A 53 0.10 6.38 -6.32
N HIS A 54 -0.23 6.10 -5.06
CA HIS A 54 -1.20 6.85 -4.28
C HIS A 54 -0.96 6.71 -2.77
N VAL A 55 -1.21 7.78 -2.03
CA VAL A 55 -1.38 7.77 -0.56
C VAL A 55 -2.64 8.56 -0.23
N GLY A 56 -3.49 8.00 0.62
CA GLY A 56 -4.74 8.62 1.01
C GLY A 56 -5.33 8.02 2.27
N ALA A 57 -6.42 8.63 2.74
CA ALA A 57 -7.21 8.11 3.85
C ALA A 57 -8.37 7.26 3.33
N GLU A 58 -8.64 6.15 4.00
CA GLU A 58 -9.80 5.28 3.78
C GLU A 58 -10.64 5.24 5.05
N THR A 59 -11.96 5.17 4.87
CA THR A 59 -12.90 4.94 5.97
C THR A 59 -13.67 3.66 5.69
N THR A 60 -13.56 2.71 6.59
CA THR A 60 -14.23 1.40 6.52
C THR A 60 -15.21 1.27 7.68
N ARG A 61 -15.95 0.16 7.71
CA ARG A 61 -16.75 -0.22 8.86
C ARG A 61 -16.20 -1.49 9.48
N SER A 62 -16.14 -1.53 10.81
CA SER A 62 -15.87 -2.76 11.56
C SER A 62 -17.04 -3.74 11.41
N SER A 63 -16.84 -4.98 11.85
CA SER A 63 -17.91 -5.98 11.94
C SER A 63 -19.06 -5.56 12.86
N GLU A 64 -18.81 -4.64 13.79
CA GLU A 64 -19.80 -4.09 14.72
C GLU A 64 -20.50 -2.83 14.17
N GLY A 65 -20.07 -2.35 13.00
CA GLY A 65 -20.68 -1.22 12.29
C GLY A 65 -20.02 0.14 12.56
N ASP A 66 -19.04 0.18 13.48
CA ASP A 66 -18.26 1.37 13.80
C ASP A 66 -17.40 1.81 12.64
N LEU A 67 -17.17 3.12 12.52
CA LEU A 67 -16.28 3.68 11.51
C LEU A 67 -14.83 3.46 11.91
N TRP A 68 -14.04 2.94 10.98
CA TRP A 68 -12.61 2.77 11.14
C TRP A 68 -11.88 3.59 10.10
N HIS A 69 -10.90 4.38 10.53
CA HIS A 69 -10.10 5.24 9.66
C HIS A 69 -8.69 4.68 9.53
N SER A 70 -8.22 4.53 8.30
CA SER A 70 -6.85 4.09 8.02
C SER A 70 -6.22 4.95 6.93
N THR A 71 -4.88 5.03 6.95
CA THR A 71 -4.11 5.58 5.85
C THR A 71 -3.62 4.44 4.98
N VAL A 72 -3.73 4.59 3.67
CA VAL A 72 -3.40 3.58 2.67
C VAL A 72 -2.37 4.11 1.69
N ALA A 73 -1.40 3.26 1.36
CA ALA A 73 -0.45 3.46 0.28
C ALA A 73 -0.64 2.37 -0.77
N ILE A 74 -0.76 2.80 -2.03
CA ILE A 74 -0.81 1.92 -3.20
C ILE A 74 0.51 2.06 -3.95
N LEU A 75 1.22 0.95 -4.12
CA LEU A 75 2.45 0.90 -4.90
C LEU A 75 2.29 -0.06 -6.09
N GLY A 76 2.99 0.24 -7.18
CA GLY A 76 2.98 -0.58 -8.39
C GLY A 76 4.37 -0.83 -8.97
N LYS A 77 4.51 -1.97 -9.65
CA LYS A 77 5.68 -2.37 -10.45
C LYS A 77 5.24 -2.89 -11.82
#